data_AF-A0A7X7UQ08-F1
#
_entry.id   AF-A0A7X7UQ08-F1
#
_cell.length_a   1.000
_cell.length_b   1.000
_cell.length_c   1.000
_cell.angle_alpha   90.00
_cell.angle_beta   90.00
_cell.angle_gamma   90.00
#
_symmetry.space_group_name_H-M   'P 1'
#
loop_
_entity.id
_entity.type
_entity.pdbx_description
1 polymer ?
#
loop_
_entity_poly.entity_id
_entity_poly.type
_entity_poly.pdbx_seq_one_letter_code
_entity_poly.pdbx_strand_id
1 'polypeptide(L)'
;MNLYGKVLETFPKQRVVKVDGVKRIFYLYMSRKLFRDFGPYFVNNPYIFVTADKRKKKCGDFYCHEIRHFNKIVLSSLREKKVYYNIGTIRKSIKSLLSKIKKKLFLDLEYSLPSYRNTMVHIPEIVQYGMVLEDENGNLVFEDGSLVKPKRKYSLNSRTLKFLSKTREDFQHACSYTEFYKLLKKFLEEEDVKIIAWGRNDILTIEQSFELNGLRPLDIRSRYINLMQIIKNYYNLKTDLGLFGTYQKMSGNDFEAQRHDALEDALVAREIFRIFKAIVFSEN
;
A
#
# COMPACT_ATOMS: atom_id res chain seq x y z
N MET A 1 -26.38 -2.92 -4.83
CA MET A 1 -27.31 -1.84 -5.24
C MET A 1 -26.81 -0.54 -4.67
N ASN A 2 -27.06 0.57 -5.37
CA ASN A 2 -26.67 1.89 -4.89
C ASN A 2 -27.82 2.49 -4.10
N LEU A 3 -27.53 2.96 -2.89
CA LEU A 3 -28.47 3.66 -2.02
C LEU A 3 -27.90 5.01 -1.63
N TYR A 4 -28.78 5.98 -1.41
CA TYR A 4 -28.40 7.27 -0.88
C TYR A 4 -29.53 7.85 -0.03
N GLY A 5 -29.16 8.74 0.89
CA GLY A 5 -30.12 9.40 1.76
C GLY A 5 -29.47 10.13 2.92
N LYS A 6 -30.28 10.82 3.71
CA LYS A 6 -29.85 11.55 4.90
C LYS A 6 -29.77 10.60 6.09
N VAL A 7 -28.65 10.61 6.81
CA VAL A 7 -28.54 9.88 8.08
C VAL A 7 -29.53 10.52 9.07
N LEU A 8 -30.39 9.70 9.66
CA LEU A 8 -31.34 10.11 10.69
C LEU A 8 -30.82 9.77 12.09
N GLU A 9 -30.28 8.56 12.23
CA GLU A 9 -29.89 7.99 13.51
C GLU A 9 -28.83 6.91 13.31
N THR A 10 -27.90 6.80 14.24
CA THR A 10 -26.88 5.75 14.25
C THR A 10 -27.04 4.92 15.51
N PHE A 11 -26.98 3.60 15.37
CA PHE A 11 -27.04 2.62 16.46
C PHE A 11 -25.66 1.94 16.61
N PRO A 12 -24.74 2.49 17.45
CA PRO A 12 -23.35 2.06 17.49
C PRO A 12 -23.16 0.61 17.91
N LYS A 13 -23.97 0.11 18.87
CA LYS A 13 -23.88 -1.27 19.37
C LYS A 13 -24.12 -2.28 18.23
N GLN A 14 -25.14 -2.05 17.42
CA GLN A 14 -25.51 -2.88 16.28
C GLN A 14 -24.71 -2.54 15.01
N ARG A 15 -23.99 -1.41 14.98
CA ARG A 15 -23.33 -0.82 13.78
C ARG A 15 -24.31 -0.61 12.63
N VAL A 16 -25.51 -0.15 12.98
CA VAL A 16 -26.59 0.13 12.03
C VAL A 16 -26.77 1.64 11.91
N VAL A 17 -27.06 2.14 10.72
CA VAL A 17 -27.46 3.52 10.48
C VAL A 17 -28.84 3.54 9.81
N LYS A 18 -29.74 4.38 10.36
CA LYS A 18 -31.05 4.67 9.80
C LYS A 18 -30.93 5.83 8.83
N VAL A 19 -31.41 5.64 7.62
CA VAL A 19 -31.23 6.58 6.50
C VAL A 19 -32.57 6.89 5.86
N ASP A 20 -32.88 8.17 5.74
CA ASP A 20 -34.00 8.68 4.95
C ASP A 20 -33.57 8.74 3.48
N GLY A 21 -33.97 7.73 2.71
CA GLY A 21 -33.67 7.65 1.29
C GLY A 21 -34.86 8.03 0.42
N VAL A 22 -34.73 7.83 -0.89
CA VAL A 22 -35.80 8.18 -1.83
C VAL A 22 -37.04 7.31 -1.57
N LYS A 23 -38.11 7.94 -1.10
CA LYS A 23 -39.44 7.35 -0.85
C LYS A 23 -39.53 6.31 0.29
N ARG A 24 -38.44 6.01 1.00
CA ARG A 24 -38.45 5.06 2.13
C ARG A 24 -37.23 5.19 3.03
N ILE A 25 -37.42 4.77 4.27
CA ILE A 25 -36.35 4.60 5.25
C ILE A 25 -35.62 3.27 5.01
N PHE A 26 -34.29 3.31 5.09
CA PHE A 26 -33.43 2.12 5.06
C PHE A 26 -32.66 2.00 6.37
N TYR A 27 -32.43 0.75 6.79
CA TYR A 27 -31.44 0.42 7.81
C TYR A 27 -30.23 -0.21 7.12
N LEU A 28 -29.05 0.32 7.39
CA LEU A 28 -27.82 -0.10 6.75
C LEU A 28 -26.83 -0.59 7.80
N TYR A 29 -26.32 -1.80 7.62
CA TYR A 29 -25.34 -2.41 8.51
C TYR A 29 -23.92 -2.13 8.02
N MET A 30 -23.02 -1.83 8.95
CA MET A 30 -21.59 -1.67 8.70
C MET A 30 -20.80 -2.79 9.38
N SER A 31 -19.82 -3.34 8.67
CA SER A 31 -18.78 -4.15 9.31
C SER A 31 -18.02 -3.34 10.36
N ARG A 32 -17.35 -4.01 11.32
CA ARG A 32 -16.59 -3.35 12.39
C ARG A 32 -15.62 -2.29 11.86
N LYS A 33 -14.88 -2.61 10.79
CA LYS A 33 -13.96 -1.66 10.14
C LYS A 33 -14.69 -0.48 9.51
N LEU A 34 -15.76 -0.70 8.75
CA LEU A 34 -16.52 0.41 8.16
C LEU A 34 -17.11 1.33 9.22
N PHE A 35 -17.63 0.78 10.31
CA PHE A 35 -18.17 1.58 11.40
C PHE A 35 -17.09 2.42 12.09
N ARG A 36 -15.91 1.84 12.34
CA ARG A 36 -14.78 2.58 12.91
C ARG A 36 -14.30 3.69 11.97
N ASP A 37 -14.17 3.39 10.68
CA ASP A 37 -13.59 4.31 9.69
C ASP A 37 -14.56 5.44 9.28
N PHE A 38 -15.89 5.19 9.32
CA PHE A 38 -16.89 6.14 8.83
C PHE A 38 -17.95 6.59 9.85
N GLY A 39 -18.20 5.80 10.90
CA GLY A 39 -19.15 6.14 11.96
C GLY A 39 -18.94 7.52 12.59
N PRO A 40 -17.69 7.99 12.83
CA PRO A 40 -17.44 9.33 13.34
C PRO A 40 -18.01 10.47 12.47
N TYR A 41 -18.23 10.26 11.16
CA TYR A 41 -18.82 11.29 10.29
C TYR A 41 -20.33 11.49 10.50
N PHE A 42 -21.00 10.58 11.21
CA PHE A 42 -22.46 10.57 11.30
C PHE A 42 -23.04 11.49 12.38
N VAL A 43 -22.19 12.09 13.22
CA VAL A 43 -22.60 12.99 14.33
C VAL A 43 -23.53 14.10 13.86
N ASN A 44 -23.27 14.68 12.69
CA ASN A 44 -24.04 15.80 12.15
C ASN A 44 -25.04 15.39 11.06
N ASN A 45 -25.48 14.12 11.05
CA ASN A 45 -26.52 13.63 10.14
C ASN A 45 -26.26 13.94 8.64
N PRO A 46 -25.09 13.54 8.09
CA PRO A 46 -24.74 13.82 6.70
C PRO A 46 -25.62 13.03 5.72
N TYR A 47 -25.59 13.44 4.46
CA TYR A 47 -26.01 12.59 3.35
C TYR A 47 -24.92 11.57 3.04
N ILE A 48 -25.33 10.31 2.88
CA ILE A 48 -24.45 9.22 2.47
C ILE A 48 -24.89 8.65 1.13
N PHE A 49 -23.91 8.22 0.35
CA PHE A 49 -24.07 7.52 -0.91
C PHE A 49 -23.26 6.23 -0.80
N VAL A 50 -23.91 5.08 -0.94
CA VAL A 50 -23.32 3.78 -0.62
C VAL A 50 -23.66 2.74 -1.67
N THR A 51 -22.79 1.74 -1.78
CA THR A 51 -23.08 0.48 -2.45
C THR A 51 -23.35 -0.56 -1.38
N ALA A 52 -24.55 -1.15 -1.39
CA ALA A 52 -25.02 -2.10 -0.38
C ALA A 52 -25.56 -3.39 -1.01
N ASP A 53 -25.62 -4.46 -0.22
CA ASP A 53 -26.20 -5.73 -0.65
C ASP A 53 -27.69 -5.61 -0.95
N LYS A 54 -28.14 -6.30 -2.00
CA LYS A 54 -29.57 -6.38 -2.33
C LYS A 54 -30.34 -7.14 -1.26
N ARG A 55 -29.76 -8.23 -0.73
CA ARG A 55 -30.39 -9.04 0.32
C ARG A 55 -30.29 -8.33 1.67
N LYS A 56 -31.36 -8.39 2.45
CA LYS A 56 -31.38 -7.93 3.84
C LYS A 56 -30.90 -9.04 4.76
N LYS A 57 -30.29 -8.67 5.88
CA LYS A 57 -29.96 -9.57 6.98
C LYS A 57 -30.43 -8.98 8.30
N LYS A 58 -30.74 -9.85 9.27
CA LYS A 58 -31.09 -9.44 10.63
C LYS A 58 -29.82 -8.97 11.36
N CYS A 59 -29.88 -7.79 11.98
CA CYS A 59 -28.79 -7.16 12.73
C CYS A 59 -29.36 -6.64 14.05
N GLY A 60 -29.40 -7.50 15.07
CA GLY A 60 -30.21 -7.24 16.27
C GLY A 60 -31.69 -7.15 15.90
N ASP A 61 -32.31 -6.02 16.20
CA ASP A 61 -33.74 -5.77 15.96
C ASP A 61 -34.04 -5.21 14.56
N PHE A 62 -33.01 -4.97 13.74
CA PHE A 62 -33.14 -4.33 12.43
C PHE A 62 -32.96 -5.30 11.27
N TYR A 63 -33.75 -5.15 10.21
CA TYR A 63 -33.51 -5.79 8.91
C TYR A 63 -32.74 -4.85 7.99
N CYS A 64 -31.45 -5.13 7.82
CA CYS A 64 -30.51 -4.20 7.22
C CYS A 64 -29.95 -4.68 5.88
N HIS A 65 -29.63 -3.74 5.00
CA HIS A 65 -28.71 -3.99 3.89
C HIS A 65 -27.27 -3.80 4.36
N GLU A 66 -26.37 -4.72 4.04
CA GLU A 66 -24.96 -4.57 4.39
C GLU A 66 -24.28 -3.59 3.43
N ILE A 67 -23.64 -2.55 3.99
CA ILE A 67 -22.81 -1.63 3.23
C ILE A 67 -21.55 -2.36 2.79
N ARG A 68 -21.34 -2.45 1.47
CA ARG A 68 -20.09 -2.94 0.89
C ARG A 68 -19.03 -1.85 0.92
N HIS A 69 -19.38 -0.65 0.46
CA HIS A 69 -18.52 0.53 0.54
C HIS A 69 -19.31 1.84 0.48
N PHE A 70 -18.70 2.91 1.01
CA PHE A 70 -19.16 4.29 0.81
C PHE A 70 -18.64 4.83 -0.52
N ASN A 71 -19.48 5.56 -1.23
CA ASN A 71 -19.14 6.30 -2.44
C ASN A 71 -18.88 7.77 -2.09
N LYS A 72 -19.74 8.35 -1.25
CA LYS A 72 -19.67 9.76 -0.86
C LYS A 72 -20.33 10.00 0.48
N ILE A 73 -19.78 10.92 1.28
CA ILE A 73 -20.38 11.42 2.51
C ILE A 73 -20.31 12.95 2.48
N VAL A 74 -21.45 13.61 2.60
CA VAL A 74 -21.58 15.07 2.48
C VAL A 74 -22.45 15.61 3.59
N LEU A 75 -21.95 16.57 4.34
CA LEU A 75 -22.78 17.41 5.18
C LEU A 75 -23.27 18.59 4.33
N SER A 76 -24.58 18.66 4.13
CA SER A 76 -25.22 19.80 3.45
C SER A 76 -25.99 20.60 4.49
N SER A 77 -25.52 21.81 4.79
CA SER A 77 -26.26 22.80 5.57
C SER A 77 -26.73 23.94 4.65
N LEU A 78 -27.60 24.82 5.15
CA LEU A 78 -28.07 25.99 4.41
C LEU A 78 -26.94 26.97 4.03
N ARG A 79 -25.79 26.91 4.71
CA ARG A 79 -24.67 27.87 4.55
C ARG A 79 -23.43 27.26 3.94
N GLU A 80 -23.20 25.96 4.14
CA GLU A 80 -21.97 25.29 3.70
C GLU A 80 -22.23 23.84 3.30
N LYS A 81 -21.55 23.40 2.24
CA LYS A 81 -21.49 22.02 1.79
C LYS A 81 -20.10 21.46 2.08
N LYS A 82 -19.99 20.63 3.11
CA LYS A 82 -18.73 19.97 3.50
C LYS A 82 -18.71 18.53 2.99
N VAL A 83 -17.70 18.18 2.19
CA VAL A 83 -17.51 16.80 1.69
C VAL A 83 -16.55 16.07 2.63
N TYR A 84 -17.06 15.10 3.39
CA TYR A 84 -16.24 14.28 4.28
C TYR A 84 -15.50 13.17 3.54
N TYR A 85 -16.13 12.60 2.51
CA TYR A 85 -15.54 11.52 1.73
C TYR A 85 -16.09 11.52 0.31
N ASN A 86 -15.25 11.25 -0.68
CA ASN A 86 -15.65 11.05 -2.07
C ASN A 86 -14.64 10.17 -2.80
N ILE A 87 -15.05 8.94 -3.13
CA ILE A 87 -14.20 7.99 -3.87
C ILE A 87 -13.79 8.54 -5.25
N GLY A 88 -14.66 9.32 -5.89
CA GLY A 88 -14.35 9.95 -7.18
C GLY A 88 -13.22 10.98 -7.06
N THR A 89 -13.17 11.75 -5.98
CA THR A 89 -12.06 12.67 -5.71
C THR A 89 -10.76 11.90 -5.48
N ILE A 90 -10.80 10.80 -4.71
CA ILE A 90 -9.63 9.94 -4.47
C ILE A 90 -9.08 9.39 -5.79
N ARG A 91 -9.94 8.83 -6.65
CA ARG A 91 -9.54 8.30 -7.97
C ARG A 91 -8.94 9.37 -8.86
N LYS A 92 -9.53 10.56 -8.91
CA LYS A 92 -8.99 11.72 -9.65
C LYS A 92 -7.60 12.13 -9.13
N SER A 93 -7.43 12.19 -7.80
CA SER A 93 -6.14 12.50 -7.19
C SER A 93 -5.09 11.44 -7.49
N ILE A 94 -5.44 10.16 -7.51
CA ILE A 94 -4.54 9.06 -7.90
C ILE A 94 -4.15 9.19 -9.38
N LYS A 95 -5.12 9.40 -10.29
CA LYS A 95 -4.83 9.64 -11.72
C LYS A 95 -3.89 10.83 -11.91
N SER A 96 -4.13 11.93 -11.19
CA SER A 96 -3.22 13.08 -11.19
C SER A 96 -1.84 12.76 -10.63
N LEU A 97 -1.74 11.99 -9.55
CA LEU A 97 -0.45 11.57 -9.00
C LEU A 97 0.33 10.76 -10.04
N LEU A 98 -0.28 9.71 -10.60
CA LEU A 98 0.35 8.84 -11.60
C LEU A 98 0.79 9.59 -12.86
N SER A 99 0.08 10.64 -13.26
CA SER A 99 0.45 11.48 -14.40
C SER A 99 1.70 12.35 -14.15
N LYS A 100 1.97 12.71 -12.89
CA LYS A 100 3.07 13.61 -12.52
C LYS A 100 4.37 12.86 -12.21
N ILE A 101 4.31 11.54 -12.03
CA ILE A 101 5.50 10.73 -11.78
C ILE A 101 6.27 10.57 -13.08
N LYS A 102 7.41 11.25 -13.17
CA LYS A 102 8.34 11.16 -14.29
C LYS A 102 9.24 9.93 -14.15
N LYS A 103 10.33 10.03 -13.40
CA LYS A 103 11.28 8.94 -13.16
C LYS A 103 10.86 8.09 -11.96
N LYS A 104 10.94 6.77 -12.12
CA LYS A 104 10.36 5.78 -11.18
C LYS A 104 11.44 4.80 -10.78
N LEU A 105 11.82 4.78 -9.51
CA LEU A 105 12.69 3.76 -8.95
C LEU A 105 11.82 2.75 -8.21
N PHE A 106 11.60 1.58 -8.81
CA PHE A 106 10.99 0.45 -8.12
C PHE A 106 12.04 -0.18 -7.22
N LEU A 107 11.71 -0.31 -5.94
CA LEU A 107 12.63 -0.75 -4.91
C LEU A 107 11.98 -1.82 -4.05
N ASP A 108 12.71 -2.90 -3.85
CA ASP A 108 12.40 -3.92 -2.86
C ASP A 108 13.70 -4.28 -2.12
N LEU A 109 13.57 -4.68 -0.85
CA LEU A 109 14.68 -5.00 0.03
C LEU A 109 14.42 -6.28 0.79
N GLU A 110 15.45 -7.10 0.91
CA GLU A 110 15.47 -8.13 1.92
C GLU A 110 16.35 -7.73 3.09
N TYR A 111 15.91 -8.07 4.29
CA TYR A 111 16.58 -7.72 5.54
C TYR A 111 16.73 -8.94 6.44
N SER A 112 17.77 -8.92 7.26
CA SER A 112 18.06 -10.00 8.21
C SER A 112 16.87 -10.29 9.12
N LEU A 113 16.66 -11.56 9.42
CA LEU A 113 15.58 -12.05 10.28
C LEU A 113 16.11 -12.41 11.68
N PRO A 114 15.27 -12.37 12.73
CA PRO A 114 15.69 -12.82 14.05
C PRO A 114 15.98 -14.32 14.05
N SER A 115 17.05 -14.72 14.74
CA SER A 115 17.37 -16.11 15.06
C SER A 115 16.16 -16.88 15.62
N TYR A 116 16.06 -18.18 15.35
CA TYR A 116 15.04 -19.04 15.96
C TYR A 116 15.15 -19.11 17.50
N ARG A 117 16.35 -18.93 18.05
CA ARG A 117 16.63 -18.95 19.50
C ARG A 117 17.15 -17.58 19.93
N ASN A 118 16.29 -16.57 19.85
CA ASN A 118 16.71 -15.19 20.07
C ASN A 118 16.64 -14.79 21.55
N THR A 119 17.74 -14.31 22.11
CA THR A 119 17.82 -13.77 23.49
C THR A 119 17.98 -12.25 23.52
N MET A 120 18.13 -11.60 22.37
CA MET A 120 18.35 -10.16 22.24
C MET A 120 17.34 -9.52 21.26
N VAL A 121 17.14 -8.20 21.38
CA VAL A 121 16.33 -7.42 20.44
C VAL A 121 16.99 -7.47 19.06
N HIS A 122 16.23 -7.93 18.06
CA HIS A 122 16.68 -7.99 16.68
C HIS A 122 16.59 -6.61 16.04
N ILE A 123 17.66 -6.22 15.34
CA ILE A 123 17.72 -4.99 14.58
C ILE A 123 18.00 -5.39 13.13
N PRO A 124 17.06 -5.14 12.20
CA PRO A 124 17.21 -5.59 10.82
C PRO A 124 18.30 -4.80 10.10
N GLU A 125 19.25 -5.52 9.49
CA GLU A 125 20.15 -4.98 8.47
C GLU A 125 19.66 -5.39 7.08
N ILE A 126 19.77 -4.48 6.11
CA ILE A 126 19.54 -4.79 4.69
C ILE A 126 20.60 -5.79 4.23
N VAL A 127 20.16 -6.88 3.60
CA VAL A 127 21.00 -7.99 3.12
C VAL A 127 20.83 -8.27 1.63
N GLN A 128 19.83 -7.68 0.98
CA GLN A 128 19.69 -7.65 -0.48
C GLN A 128 18.91 -6.40 -0.89
N TYR A 129 19.21 -5.84 -2.06
CA TYR A 129 18.35 -4.87 -2.72
C TYR A 129 18.01 -5.30 -4.14
N GLY A 130 16.87 -4.85 -4.62
CA GLY A 130 16.49 -4.86 -6.04
C GLY A 130 16.03 -3.47 -6.45
N MET A 131 16.62 -2.95 -7.53
CA MET A 131 16.34 -1.61 -8.04
C MET A 131 16.07 -1.64 -9.53
N VAL A 132 14.93 -1.08 -9.93
CA VAL A 132 14.54 -0.94 -11.33
C VAL A 132 14.14 0.51 -11.60
N LEU A 133 14.89 1.20 -12.44
CA LEU A 133 14.65 2.60 -12.80
C LEU A 133 13.98 2.69 -14.17
N GLU A 134 12.86 3.39 -14.23
CA GLU A 134 12.26 3.85 -15.48
C GLU A 134 12.38 5.36 -15.65
N ASP A 135 12.59 5.78 -16.89
CA ASP A 135 12.46 7.18 -17.29
C ASP A 135 10.98 7.62 -17.36
N GLU A 136 10.77 8.87 -17.81
CA GLU A 136 9.43 9.44 -17.98
C GLU A 136 8.61 8.78 -19.09
N ASN A 137 9.27 8.18 -20.08
CA ASN A 137 8.64 7.47 -21.19
C ASN A 137 8.33 6.01 -20.83
N GLY A 138 8.82 5.52 -19.68
CA GLY A 138 8.65 4.14 -19.23
C GLY A 138 9.72 3.19 -19.75
N ASN A 139 10.81 3.71 -20.32
CA ASN A 139 11.95 2.91 -20.74
C ASN A 139 12.76 2.49 -19.51
N LEU A 140 13.30 1.27 -19.55
CA LEU A 140 14.22 0.77 -18.53
C LEU A 140 15.57 1.47 -18.68
N VAL A 141 15.99 2.20 -17.65
CA VAL A 141 17.26 2.94 -17.62
C VAL A 141 18.31 2.24 -16.77
N PHE A 142 17.87 1.54 -15.73
CA PHE A 142 18.73 0.81 -14.82
C PHE A 142 17.97 -0.38 -14.23
N GLU A 143 18.66 -1.50 -14.12
CA GLU A 143 18.18 -2.71 -13.47
C GLU A 143 19.38 -3.32 -12.77
N ASP A 144 19.31 -3.46 -11.45
CA ASP A 144 20.37 -4.07 -10.67
C ASP A 144 19.82 -4.64 -9.37
N GLY A 145 20.42 -5.74 -8.94
CA GLY A 145 20.14 -6.35 -7.66
C GLY A 145 21.40 -6.97 -7.10
N SER A 146 21.66 -6.76 -5.82
CA SER A 146 22.85 -7.30 -5.17
C SER A 146 22.59 -7.66 -3.72
N LEU A 147 23.36 -8.63 -3.23
CA LEU A 147 23.47 -8.88 -1.80
C LEU A 147 24.20 -7.71 -1.15
N VAL A 148 23.80 -7.38 0.08
CA VAL A 148 24.41 -6.34 0.90
C VAL A 148 25.06 -7.00 2.11
N LYS A 149 26.34 -6.72 2.34
CA LYS A 149 27.08 -7.29 3.46
C LYS A 149 26.65 -6.63 4.78
N PRO A 150 26.02 -7.37 5.71
CA PRO A 150 25.65 -6.81 7.01
C PRO A 150 26.88 -6.63 7.91
N LYS A 151 26.82 -5.68 8.85
CA LYS A 151 27.90 -5.44 9.82
C LYS A 151 27.85 -6.42 10.98
N ARG A 152 26.66 -6.84 11.41
CA ARG A 152 26.51 -7.69 12.60
C ARG A 152 26.67 -9.16 12.21
N LYS A 153 27.53 -9.87 12.93
CA LYS A 153 27.83 -11.30 12.69
C LYS A 153 26.57 -12.19 12.71
N TYR A 154 25.56 -11.84 13.51
CA TYR A 154 24.34 -12.61 13.69
C TYR A 154 23.23 -12.32 12.66
N SER A 155 23.41 -11.33 11.77
CA SER A 155 22.43 -10.99 10.72
C SER A 155 22.29 -12.08 9.67
N LEU A 156 23.39 -12.76 9.32
CA LEU A 156 23.41 -13.95 8.46
C LEU A 156 23.21 -15.23 9.28
N ASN A 157 22.13 -15.33 10.06
CA ASN A 157 21.79 -16.57 10.76
C ASN A 157 21.07 -17.57 9.82
N SER A 158 20.86 -18.80 10.30
CA SER A 158 20.25 -19.87 9.49
C SER A 158 18.85 -19.52 8.98
N ARG A 159 18.08 -18.72 9.72
CA ARG A 159 16.75 -18.26 9.28
C ARG A 159 16.86 -17.28 8.12
N THR A 160 17.74 -16.26 8.23
CA THR A 160 17.99 -15.31 7.13
C THR A 160 18.45 -16.04 5.87
N LEU A 161 19.47 -16.90 6.00
CA LEU A 161 20.05 -17.62 4.86
C LEU A 161 19.05 -18.56 4.18
N LYS A 162 18.25 -19.30 4.97
CA LYS A 162 17.20 -20.16 4.44
C LYS A 162 16.10 -19.36 3.74
N PHE A 163 15.73 -18.21 4.28
CA PHE A 163 14.69 -17.36 3.71
C PHE A 163 15.10 -16.82 2.33
N LEU A 164 16.34 -16.36 2.19
CA LEU A 164 16.91 -15.88 0.91
C LEU A 164 17.32 -16.99 -0.06
N SER A 165 17.29 -18.25 0.40
CA SER A 165 17.91 -19.38 -0.31
C SER A 165 19.38 -19.12 -0.69
N LYS A 166 20.16 -18.54 0.24
CA LYS A 166 21.59 -18.20 0.09
C LYS A 166 22.46 -18.87 1.15
N THR A 167 23.76 -18.93 0.86
CA THR A 167 24.82 -19.39 1.75
C THR A 167 25.64 -18.20 2.28
N ARG A 168 26.58 -18.43 3.21
CA ARG A 168 27.46 -17.33 3.67
C ARG A 168 28.49 -16.95 2.62
N GLU A 169 28.85 -17.91 1.79
CA GLU A 169 29.79 -17.80 0.69
C GLU A 169 29.27 -16.81 -0.36
N ASP A 170 27.96 -16.81 -0.62
CA ASP A 170 27.32 -15.83 -1.51
C ASP A 170 27.56 -14.37 -1.06
N PHE A 171 27.71 -14.13 0.25
CA PHE A 171 27.97 -12.80 0.81
C PHE A 171 29.45 -12.38 0.78
N GLN A 172 30.36 -13.23 0.31
CA GLN A 172 31.78 -12.86 0.19
C GLN A 172 31.99 -11.76 -0.86
N HIS A 173 31.19 -11.78 -1.93
CA HIS A 173 31.21 -10.81 -3.03
C HIS A 173 30.05 -9.80 -2.96
N ALA A 174 29.28 -9.80 -1.86
CA ALA A 174 28.22 -8.83 -1.64
C ALA A 174 28.76 -7.41 -1.59
N CYS A 175 28.00 -6.46 -2.13
CA CYS A 175 28.33 -5.05 -2.00
C CYS A 175 28.29 -4.62 -0.53
N SER A 176 29.04 -3.58 -0.20
CA SER A 176 28.95 -2.92 1.09
C SER A 176 27.66 -2.10 1.19
N TYR A 177 27.15 -1.93 2.41
CA TYR A 177 26.04 -1.00 2.65
C TYR A 177 26.33 0.42 2.14
N THR A 178 27.59 0.86 2.20
CA THR A 178 28.01 2.17 1.70
C THR A 178 27.85 2.30 0.18
N GLU A 179 28.08 1.23 -0.58
CA GLU A 179 27.85 1.20 -2.03
C GLU A 179 26.36 1.30 -2.34
N PHE A 180 25.52 0.50 -1.66
CA PHE A 180 24.06 0.62 -1.75
C PHE A 180 23.58 2.05 -1.41
N TYR A 181 24.07 2.64 -0.31
CA TYR A 181 23.71 4.00 0.10
C TYR A 181 24.08 5.03 -0.97
N LYS A 182 25.29 4.94 -1.55
CA LYS A 182 25.74 5.85 -2.61
C LYS A 182 24.89 5.71 -3.86
N LEU A 183 24.53 4.49 -4.25
CA LEU A 183 23.65 4.22 -5.39
C LEU A 183 22.26 4.83 -5.16
N LEU A 184 21.65 4.59 -3.99
CA LEU A 184 20.37 5.17 -3.63
C LEU A 184 20.43 6.70 -3.61
N LYS A 185 21.48 7.26 -3.00
CA LYS A 185 21.69 8.72 -2.94
C LYS A 185 21.78 9.34 -4.33
N LYS A 186 22.53 8.72 -5.25
CA LYS A 186 22.64 9.15 -6.64
C LYS A 186 21.25 9.29 -7.28
N PHE A 187 20.41 8.27 -7.18
CA PHE A 187 19.07 8.33 -7.76
C PHE A 187 18.17 9.40 -7.14
N LEU A 188 18.30 9.67 -5.84
CA LEU A 188 17.43 10.63 -5.17
C LEU A 188 17.86 12.08 -5.37
N GLU A 189 19.16 12.35 -5.38
CA GLU A 189 19.70 13.71 -5.46
C GLU A 189 19.99 14.15 -6.90
N GLU A 190 20.44 13.25 -7.77
CA GLU A 190 20.83 13.60 -9.15
C GLU A 190 19.69 13.35 -10.15
N GLU A 191 18.89 12.30 -9.94
CA GLU A 191 17.86 11.87 -10.90
C GLU A 191 16.44 12.29 -10.50
N ASP A 192 16.23 12.86 -9.31
CA ASP A 192 14.93 13.30 -8.75
C ASP A 192 13.82 12.22 -8.87
N VAL A 193 14.18 10.96 -8.61
CA VAL A 193 13.24 9.83 -8.76
C VAL A 193 12.14 9.83 -7.69
N LYS A 194 10.99 9.24 -8.03
CA LYS A 194 10.04 8.74 -7.03
C LYS A 194 10.32 7.28 -6.74
N ILE A 195 10.44 6.94 -5.46
CA ILE A 195 10.62 5.56 -5.02
C ILE A 195 9.25 4.90 -4.96
N ILE A 196 9.08 3.78 -5.65
CA ILE A 196 7.87 2.97 -5.61
C ILE A 196 8.23 1.64 -4.97
N ALA A 197 7.68 1.38 -3.79
CA ALA A 197 7.82 0.09 -3.12
C ALA A 197 6.43 -0.52 -2.87
N TRP A 198 6.36 -1.84 -2.73
CA TRP A 198 5.09 -2.53 -2.53
C TRP A 198 4.42 -2.10 -1.23
N GLY A 199 5.19 -2.13 -0.13
CA GLY A 199 4.74 -1.79 1.21
C GLY A 199 5.60 -0.71 1.85
N ARG A 200 5.35 -0.43 3.13
CA ARG A 200 6.08 0.59 3.91
C ARG A 200 7.37 0.08 4.56
N ASN A 201 7.55 -1.24 4.60
CA ASN A 201 8.59 -1.86 5.40
C ASN A 201 9.97 -1.49 4.87
N ASP A 202 10.18 -1.54 3.55
CA ASP A 202 11.45 -1.22 2.90
C ASP A 202 11.91 0.18 3.28
N ILE A 203 11.00 1.15 3.22
CA ILE A 203 11.28 2.54 3.55
C ILE A 203 11.62 2.73 5.03
N LEU A 204 10.86 2.09 5.92
CA LEU A 204 11.16 2.14 7.36
C LEU A 204 12.53 1.52 7.66
N THR A 205 12.87 0.42 6.99
CA THR A 205 14.16 -0.25 7.13
C THR A 205 15.30 0.60 6.58
N ILE A 206 15.13 1.29 5.46
CA ILE A 206 16.13 2.23 4.89
C ILE A 206 16.42 3.37 5.86
N GLU A 207 15.39 3.96 6.46
CA GLU A 207 15.57 5.05 7.42
C GLU A 207 16.36 4.60 8.64
N GLN A 208 16.01 3.44 9.19
CA GLN A 208 16.74 2.82 10.30
C GLN A 208 18.17 2.47 9.90
N SER A 209 18.38 2.00 8.67
CA SER A 209 19.71 1.58 8.23
C SER A 209 20.69 2.75 8.09
N PHE A 210 20.22 3.99 7.87
CA PHE A 210 21.08 5.18 7.92
C PHE A 210 21.72 5.36 9.30
N GLU A 211 20.91 5.32 10.35
CA GLU A 211 21.38 5.45 11.74
C GLU A 211 22.33 4.30 12.11
N LEU A 212 21.94 3.06 11.80
CA LEU A 212 22.77 1.87 12.07
C LEU A 212 24.15 1.92 11.42
N ASN A 213 24.28 2.68 10.33
CA ASN A 213 25.51 2.79 9.59
C ASN A 213 26.24 4.12 9.80
N GLY A 214 25.73 5.01 10.64
CA GLY A 214 26.32 6.33 10.90
C GLY A 214 26.34 7.22 9.66
N LEU A 215 25.35 7.08 8.76
CA LEU A 215 25.24 7.87 7.53
C LEU A 215 24.16 8.95 7.67
N ARG A 216 24.34 10.06 6.94
CA ARG A 216 23.36 11.14 6.90
C ARG A 216 22.04 10.62 6.29
N PRO A 217 20.88 10.88 6.93
CA PRO A 217 19.59 10.51 6.36
C PRO A 217 19.34 11.15 5.00
N LEU A 218 18.78 10.37 4.08
CA LEU A 218 18.26 10.85 2.79
C LEU A 218 16.76 11.19 2.93
N ASP A 219 16.25 12.09 2.11
CA ASP A 219 14.83 12.45 2.09
C ASP A 219 13.99 11.38 1.36
N ILE A 220 13.79 10.24 2.03
CA ILE A 220 13.05 9.10 1.47
C ILE A 220 11.54 9.35 1.52
N ARG A 221 11.02 9.91 2.62
CA ARG A 221 9.57 10.03 2.85
C ARG A 221 8.86 10.91 1.84
N SER A 222 9.48 12.02 1.40
CA SER A 222 8.86 12.93 0.42
C SER A 222 8.82 12.33 -1.00
N ARG A 223 9.62 11.29 -1.24
CA ARG A 223 9.82 10.64 -2.54
C ARG A 223 9.10 9.31 -2.66
N TYR A 224 8.75 8.71 -1.54
CA TYR A 224 8.16 7.38 -1.46
C TYR A 224 6.68 7.33 -1.86
N ILE A 225 6.35 6.29 -2.60
CA ILE A 225 5.02 5.90 -3.02
C ILE A 225 4.74 4.45 -2.60
N ASN A 226 3.73 4.27 -1.75
CA ASN A 226 3.23 2.95 -1.37
C ASN A 226 2.26 2.42 -2.45
N LEU A 227 2.73 1.52 -3.31
CA LEU A 227 1.92 1.02 -4.43
C LEU A 227 0.67 0.26 -3.96
N MET A 228 0.82 -0.63 -2.97
CA MET A 228 -0.30 -1.38 -2.40
C MET A 228 -1.39 -0.43 -1.89
N GLN A 229 -1.02 0.63 -1.16
CA GLN A 229 -1.99 1.55 -0.57
C GLN A 229 -2.68 2.40 -1.63
N ILE A 230 -2.00 2.78 -2.71
CA ILE A 230 -2.63 3.45 -3.86
C ILE A 230 -3.71 2.55 -4.47
N ILE A 231 -3.37 1.30 -4.78
CA ILE A 231 -4.30 0.33 -5.39
C ILE A 231 -5.50 0.09 -4.46
N LYS A 232 -5.25 -0.11 -3.16
CA LYS A 232 -6.30 -0.27 -2.16
C LYS A 232 -7.24 0.93 -2.11
N ASN A 233 -6.70 2.15 -2.16
CA ASN A 233 -7.51 3.37 -2.13
C ASN A 233 -8.35 3.51 -3.41
N TYR A 234 -7.79 3.18 -4.58
CA TYR A 234 -8.49 3.27 -5.85
C TYR A 234 -9.72 2.35 -5.95
N TYR A 235 -9.54 1.09 -5.52
CA TYR A 235 -10.58 0.06 -5.55
C TYR A 235 -11.39 -0.03 -4.24
N ASN A 236 -11.07 0.79 -3.24
CA ASN A 236 -11.66 0.75 -1.90
C ASN A 236 -11.56 -0.64 -1.23
N LEU A 237 -10.39 -1.27 -1.35
CA LEU A 237 -10.10 -2.60 -0.82
C LEU A 237 -9.79 -2.52 0.67
N LYS A 238 -10.24 -3.54 1.41
CA LYS A 238 -10.19 -3.55 2.88
C LYS A 238 -8.99 -4.32 3.43
N THR A 239 -8.54 -5.33 2.70
CA THR A 239 -7.43 -6.20 3.08
C THR A 239 -6.15 -5.70 2.44
N ASP A 240 -5.03 -5.98 3.10
CA ASP A 240 -3.73 -5.84 2.47
C ASP A 240 -3.62 -6.83 1.32
N LEU A 241 -2.83 -6.45 0.33
CA LEU A 241 -2.65 -7.20 -0.90
C LEU A 241 -1.24 -7.79 -0.89
N GLY A 242 -1.11 -9.09 -1.16
CA GLY A 242 0.19 -9.68 -1.44
C GLY A 242 0.68 -9.26 -2.82
N LEU A 243 1.98 -9.05 -2.98
CA LEU A 243 2.61 -8.61 -4.23
C LEU A 243 2.24 -9.57 -5.38
N PHE A 244 2.65 -10.84 -5.25
CA PHE A 244 2.42 -11.89 -6.23
C PHE A 244 0.94 -12.20 -6.48
N GLY A 245 0.13 -12.27 -5.41
CA GLY A 245 -1.31 -12.48 -5.55
C GLY A 245 -2.01 -11.32 -6.28
N THR A 246 -1.47 -10.10 -6.15
CA THR A 246 -1.98 -8.95 -6.93
C THR A 246 -1.53 -9.02 -8.37
N TYR A 247 -0.26 -9.34 -8.61
CA TYR A 247 0.27 -9.54 -9.97
C TYR A 247 -0.56 -10.57 -10.72
N GLN A 248 -0.71 -11.79 -10.19
CA GLN A 248 -1.49 -12.87 -10.81
C GLN A 248 -2.93 -12.43 -11.13
N LYS A 249 -3.59 -11.74 -10.19
CA LYS A 249 -4.95 -11.24 -10.38
C LYS A 249 -5.06 -10.17 -11.47
N MET A 250 -4.03 -9.33 -11.64
CA MET A 250 -4.03 -8.21 -12.58
C MET A 250 -3.54 -8.58 -13.97
N SER A 251 -2.55 -9.47 -14.07
CA SER A 251 -1.98 -9.93 -15.35
C SER A 251 -2.69 -11.15 -15.92
N GLY A 252 -3.31 -11.98 -15.07
CA GLY A 252 -3.84 -13.28 -15.45
C GLY A 252 -2.75 -14.36 -15.62
N ASN A 253 -1.49 -14.01 -15.39
CA ASN A 253 -0.37 -14.95 -15.47
C ASN A 253 -0.15 -15.63 -14.13
N ASP A 254 0.00 -16.95 -14.15
CA ASP A 254 0.48 -17.68 -12.99
C ASP A 254 1.94 -17.33 -12.72
N PHE A 255 2.28 -17.26 -11.43
CA PHE A 255 3.64 -17.06 -10.97
C PHE A 255 4.12 -18.33 -10.27
N GLU A 256 5.37 -18.72 -10.51
CA GLU A 256 5.99 -19.83 -9.78
C GLU A 256 6.15 -19.48 -8.29
N ALA A 257 6.64 -20.39 -7.45
CA ALA A 257 6.82 -20.10 -6.03
C ALA A 257 7.76 -18.88 -5.82
N GLN A 258 7.34 -17.91 -4.99
CA GLN A 258 8.16 -16.74 -4.64
C GLN A 258 9.52 -17.18 -4.10
N ARG A 259 10.61 -16.66 -4.69
CA ARG A 259 11.99 -17.01 -4.32
C ARG A 259 12.60 -16.07 -3.30
N HIS A 260 11.89 -15.02 -2.90
CA HIS A 260 12.37 -13.96 -2.00
C HIS A 260 13.66 -13.33 -2.54
N ASP A 261 13.61 -12.93 -3.81
CA ASP A 261 14.67 -12.20 -4.48
C ASP A 261 14.20 -10.75 -4.69
N ALA A 262 14.94 -9.81 -4.11
CA ALA A 262 14.54 -8.40 -4.12
C ALA A 262 14.44 -7.81 -5.55
N LEU A 263 15.24 -8.28 -6.51
CA LEU A 263 15.16 -7.76 -7.89
C LEU A 263 13.90 -8.27 -8.59
N GLU A 264 13.59 -9.56 -8.40
CA GLU A 264 12.34 -10.17 -8.88
C GLU A 264 11.11 -9.44 -8.32
N ASP A 265 11.08 -9.20 -7.00
CA ASP A 265 9.98 -8.49 -6.34
C ASP A 265 9.85 -7.03 -6.85
N ALA A 266 10.96 -6.33 -7.08
CA ALA A 266 10.96 -4.98 -7.67
C ALA A 266 10.43 -4.98 -9.12
N LEU A 267 10.79 -5.97 -9.94
CA LEU A 267 10.28 -6.15 -11.31
C LEU A 267 8.77 -6.45 -11.31
N VAL A 268 8.29 -7.27 -10.37
CA VAL A 268 6.86 -7.55 -10.23
C VAL A 268 6.10 -6.29 -9.79
N ALA A 269 6.64 -5.52 -8.84
CA ALA A 269 6.04 -4.24 -8.45
C ALA A 269 5.95 -3.26 -9.63
N ARG A 270 6.97 -3.22 -10.50
CA ARG A 270 6.96 -2.45 -11.76
C ARG A 270 5.85 -2.88 -12.70
N GLU A 271 5.69 -4.18 -12.95
CA GLU A 271 4.64 -4.66 -13.85
C GLU A 271 3.23 -4.40 -13.30
N ILE A 272 3.02 -4.59 -11.99
CA ILE A 272 1.76 -4.20 -11.34
C ILE A 272 1.48 -2.71 -11.54
N PHE A 273 2.48 -1.85 -11.34
CA PHE A 273 2.33 -0.41 -11.53
C PHE A 273 1.91 -0.07 -12.96
N ARG A 274 2.53 -0.70 -13.97
CA ARG A 274 2.19 -0.49 -15.40
C ARG A 274 0.76 -0.89 -15.70
N ILE A 275 0.34 -2.09 -15.30
CA ILE A 275 -1.03 -2.58 -15.49
C ILE A 275 -2.02 -1.65 -14.78
N PHE A 276 -1.75 -1.32 -13.51
CA PHE A 276 -2.60 -0.43 -12.73
C PHE A 276 -2.72 0.94 -13.38
N LYS A 277 -1.60 1.54 -13.82
CA LYS A 277 -1.59 2.82 -14.51
C LYS A 277 -2.47 2.74 -15.76
N ALA A 278 -2.31 1.73 -16.62
CA ALA A 278 -3.14 1.56 -17.81
C ALA A 278 -4.65 1.53 -17.49
N ILE A 279 -5.06 0.81 -16.44
CA ILE A 279 -6.46 0.75 -15.99
C ILE A 279 -6.97 2.12 -15.54
N VAL A 280 -6.20 2.85 -14.73
CA VAL A 280 -6.58 4.18 -14.24
C VAL A 280 -6.76 5.19 -15.38
N PHE A 281 -5.99 5.06 -16.45
CA PHE A 281 -6.07 5.95 -17.61
C PHE A 281 -7.13 5.54 -18.63
N SER A 282 -7.55 4.26 -18.69
CA SER A 282 -8.63 3.80 -19.57
C SER A 282 -10.04 4.04 -19.01
N GLU A 283 -10.19 4.12 -17.69
CA GLU A 283 -11.45 4.53 -17.05
C GLU A 283 -11.65 6.05 -17.19
N ASN A 284 -12.66 6.46 -17.98
CA ASN A 284 -13.11 7.85 -18.19
C ASN A 284 -13.90 8.40 -16.99
#